data_AF-A0AAN4ZLR6-F1
#
_entry.id   AF-A0AAN4ZLR6-F1
#
_cell.length_a   1.000
_cell.length_b   1.000
_cell.length_c   1.000
_cell.angle_alpha   90.00
_cell.angle_beta   90.00
_cell.angle_gamma   90.00
#
_symmetry.space_group_name_H-M   'P 1'
#
loop_
_entity.id
_entity.type
_entity.pdbx_description
1 polymer ?
#
loop_
_entity_poly.entity_id
_entity_poly.type
_entity_poly.pdbx_seq_one_letter_code
_entity_poly.pdbx_strand_id
1 'polypeptide(L)'
;MRKRRSRNVPAKSVDSMEESDGEDERIVKKRRSESVDSSGKVTPQDRRTSSKGASHSKSVKMNNEESMENEMEKNELKCPECKYRSRYICGWIEHLRRSHSTTPALAKCLLRCDCGHESYSNSHSYDCEISNFTIIRKGNGTIRRFTDPVLTPKCVLCEIHPKTPHGYSRHLRIHHESTLSTNRIFLLCSCGCRFNSDHDQKKHDKKCSGREFTLHKLDKD
;
A
#
# COMPACT_ATOMS: atom_id res chain seq x y z
N MET A 1 -18.23 -19.48 59.56
CA MET A 1 -18.34 -20.19 58.26
C MET A 1 -19.65 -19.79 57.58
N ARG A 2 -19.62 -19.00 56.49
CA ARG A 2 -20.82 -18.57 55.75
C ARG A 2 -20.79 -19.17 54.34
N LYS A 3 -21.60 -20.21 54.10
CA LYS A 3 -21.81 -20.84 52.78
C LYS A 3 -22.50 -19.83 51.85
N ARG A 4 -21.78 -19.35 50.83
CA ARG A 4 -22.36 -18.57 49.73
C ARG A 4 -23.02 -19.54 48.75
N ARG A 5 -24.32 -19.32 48.50
CA ARG A 5 -25.14 -20.05 47.54
C ARG A 5 -24.73 -19.70 46.11
N SER A 6 -24.33 -20.70 45.34
CA SER A 6 -24.17 -20.60 43.88
C SER A 6 -25.51 -20.31 43.22
N ARG A 7 -25.58 -19.27 42.39
CA ARG A 7 -26.74 -19.00 41.53
C ARG A 7 -26.56 -19.78 40.23
N ASN A 8 -27.52 -20.66 39.99
CA ASN A 8 -27.71 -21.42 38.76
C ASN A 8 -28.20 -20.45 37.66
N VAL A 9 -27.49 -20.36 36.54
CA VAL A 9 -27.90 -19.56 35.38
C VAL A 9 -28.48 -20.53 34.34
N PRO A 10 -29.71 -20.34 33.86
CA PRO A 10 -30.28 -21.21 32.84
C PRO A 10 -29.65 -20.94 31.47
N ALA A 11 -29.30 -22.03 30.78
CA ALA A 11 -28.88 -22.02 29.39
C ALA A 11 -30.03 -21.54 28.51
N LYS A 12 -29.80 -20.49 27.71
CA LYS A 12 -30.71 -20.08 26.65
C LYS A 12 -30.51 -21.00 25.45
N SER A 13 -31.56 -21.73 25.10
CA SER A 13 -31.73 -22.40 23.82
C SER A 13 -31.70 -21.36 22.69
N VAL A 14 -30.84 -21.58 21.71
CA VAL A 14 -30.85 -20.86 20.44
C VAL A 14 -31.78 -21.62 19.50
N ASP A 15 -32.92 -20.99 19.20
CA ASP A 15 -33.85 -21.41 18.16
C ASP A 15 -33.22 -21.32 16.79
N SER A 16 -33.42 -22.37 16.02
CA SER A 16 -33.11 -22.54 14.61
C SER A 16 -33.75 -21.43 13.78
N MET A 17 -32.94 -20.62 13.09
CA MET A 17 -33.42 -19.74 12.04
C MET A 17 -33.32 -20.47 10.70
N GLU A 18 -34.49 -20.59 10.07
CA GLU A 18 -34.71 -21.19 8.76
C GLU A 18 -33.95 -20.44 7.67
N GLU A 19 -33.35 -21.21 6.77
CA GLU A 19 -32.80 -20.74 5.50
C GLU A 19 -33.97 -20.32 4.60
N SER A 20 -34.04 -19.04 4.25
CA SER A 20 -34.90 -18.56 3.17
C SER A 20 -34.03 -18.06 2.02
N ASP A 21 -33.89 -18.90 1.02
CA ASP A 21 -33.35 -18.57 -0.30
C ASP A 21 -34.26 -17.53 -0.97
N GLY A 22 -33.79 -16.29 -0.98
CA GLY A 22 -34.39 -15.18 -1.73
C GLY A 22 -33.49 -14.81 -2.89
N GLU A 23 -33.73 -15.45 -4.04
CA GLU A 23 -33.22 -15.01 -5.33
C GLU A 23 -33.87 -13.66 -5.70
N ASP A 24 -33.08 -12.58 -5.76
CA ASP A 24 -33.49 -11.32 -6.40
C ASP A 24 -32.41 -10.94 -7.43
N GLU A 25 -32.49 -11.59 -8.61
CA GLU A 25 -31.78 -11.21 -9.82
C GLU A 25 -32.28 -9.84 -10.32
N ARG A 26 -31.73 -8.74 -9.79
CA ARG A 26 -31.85 -7.44 -10.45
C ARG A 26 -30.74 -7.24 -11.46
N ILE A 27 -31.06 -7.66 -12.69
CA ILE A 27 -30.35 -7.29 -13.92
C ILE A 27 -30.44 -5.76 -14.09
N VAL A 28 -29.42 -5.04 -13.62
CA VAL A 28 -29.20 -3.63 -13.96
C VAL A 28 -28.55 -3.59 -15.35
N LYS A 29 -29.36 -3.41 -16.39
CA LYS A 29 -28.91 -3.04 -17.74
C LYS A 29 -28.17 -1.70 -17.68
N LYS A 30 -26.84 -1.75 -17.55
CA LYS A 30 -25.97 -0.58 -17.63
C LYS A 30 -25.91 -0.11 -19.09
N ARG A 31 -26.63 0.98 -19.39
CA ARG A 31 -26.51 1.73 -20.64
C ARG A 31 -25.05 2.13 -20.84
N ARG A 32 -24.43 1.57 -21.87
CA ARG A 32 -23.10 1.93 -22.37
C ARG A 32 -23.24 3.28 -23.05
N SER A 33 -22.72 4.34 -22.42
CA SER A 33 -22.56 5.64 -23.06
C SER A 33 -21.38 5.51 -24.01
N GLU A 34 -21.65 5.54 -25.31
CA GLU A 34 -20.64 5.68 -26.35
C GLU A 34 -20.14 7.12 -26.33
N SER A 35 -18.90 7.32 -25.87
CA SER A 35 -18.17 8.56 -26.09
C SER A 35 -17.53 8.49 -27.47
N VAL A 36 -18.10 9.24 -28.41
CA VAL A 36 -17.53 9.50 -29.73
C VAL A 36 -16.51 10.62 -29.56
N ASP A 37 -15.22 10.32 -29.70
CA ASP A 37 -14.19 11.35 -29.74
C ASP A 37 -13.82 11.66 -31.20
N SER A 38 -14.12 12.90 -31.58
CA SER A 38 -13.97 13.45 -32.91
C SER A 38 -12.64 14.21 -32.97
N SER A 39 -11.53 13.53 -33.22
CA SER A 39 -10.25 14.20 -33.55
C SER A 39 -9.31 13.25 -34.28
N GLY A 40 -9.71 12.88 -35.50
CA GLY A 40 -8.77 12.42 -36.51
C GLY A 40 -7.80 13.55 -36.87
N LYS A 41 -6.61 13.54 -36.27
CA LYS A 41 -5.45 14.27 -36.76
C LYS A 41 -4.23 13.35 -36.75
N VAL A 42 -4.05 12.68 -37.87
CA VAL A 42 -2.75 12.13 -38.29
C VAL A 42 -1.92 13.31 -38.76
N THR A 43 -0.78 13.55 -38.11
CA THR A 43 0.26 14.42 -38.66
C THR A 43 1.40 13.54 -39.19
N PRO A 44 1.68 13.58 -40.50
CA PRO A 44 2.90 13.03 -41.07
C PRO A 44 3.97 14.13 -41.10
N GLN A 45 5.15 13.86 -40.56
CA GLN A 45 6.33 14.62 -40.96
C GLN A 45 7.56 13.72 -41.16
N ASP A 46 7.92 13.67 -42.44
CA ASP A 46 9.19 13.29 -43.02
C ASP A 46 10.40 13.99 -42.39
N ARG A 47 11.55 13.31 -42.40
CA ARG A 47 12.81 13.67 -43.10
C ARG A 47 14.00 13.01 -42.42
N ARG A 48 14.62 12.02 -43.08
CA ARG A 48 15.91 12.16 -43.81
C ARG A 48 16.96 12.97 -43.06
N THR A 49 18.08 12.35 -42.71
CA THR A 49 19.31 12.45 -43.52
C THR A 49 20.41 11.53 -42.99
N SER A 50 20.99 10.77 -43.91
CA SER A 50 22.27 10.11 -43.79
C SER A 50 23.39 11.11 -43.55
N SER A 51 24.34 10.78 -42.69
CA SER A 51 25.73 11.20 -42.87
C SER A 51 26.66 10.06 -42.42
N LYS A 52 27.33 9.48 -43.42
CA LYS A 52 28.48 8.58 -43.26
C LYS A 52 29.66 9.44 -42.83
N GLY A 53 30.15 9.23 -41.61
CA GLY A 53 31.43 9.74 -41.14
C GLY A 53 32.32 8.56 -40.75
N ALA A 54 33.20 8.15 -41.66
CA ALA A 54 34.30 7.25 -41.36
C ALA A 54 35.37 8.01 -40.57
N SER A 55 35.80 7.50 -39.41
CA SER A 55 36.98 8.04 -38.71
C SER A 55 37.58 6.99 -37.77
N HIS A 56 38.68 6.40 -38.24
CA HIS A 56 39.86 5.92 -37.51
C HIS A 56 39.68 5.31 -36.11
N SER A 57 39.57 3.98 -36.07
CA SER A 57 39.78 3.17 -34.89
C SER A 57 41.29 3.03 -34.59
N LYS A 58 41.84 3.91 -33.74
CA LYS A 58 43.10 3.62 -33.04
C LYS A 58 42.80 2.65 -31.90
N SER A 59 43.30 1.42 -32.04
CA SER A 59 43.12 0.34 -31.08
C SER A 59 43.99 0.61 -29.84
N VAL A 60 43.43 1.32 -28.87
CA VAL A 60 43.98 1.45 -27.52
C VAL A 60 43.49 0.24 -26.73
N LYS A 61 44.36 -0.75 -26.53
CA LYS A 61 44.11 -1.87 -25.60
C LYS A 61 44.14 -1.31 -24.18
N MET A 62 42.97 -0.98 -23.62
CA MET A 62 42.83 -0.63 -22.22
C MET A 62 42.35 -1.85 -21.42
N ASN A 63 43.03 -2.08 -20.30
CA ASN A 63 42.75 -3.09 -19.29
C ASN A 63 41.46 -2.74 -18.52
N ASN A 64 40.30 -2.76 -19.20
CA ASN A 64 39.06 -2.12 -18.74
C ASN A 64 38.06 -3.08 -18.06
N GLU A 65 38.43 -4.33 -17.80
CA GLU A 65 37.51 -5.35 -17.30
C GLU A 65 37.24 -5.23 -15.78
N GLU A 66 38.22 -4.83 -14.96
CA GLU A 66 38.03 -4.61 -13.51
C GLU A 66 37.13 -3.39 -13.19
N SER A 67 36.95 -2.46 -14.11
CA SER A 67 36.15 -1.25 -13.86
C SER A 67 34.65 -1.48 -13.96
N MET A 68 34.18 -2.49 -14.70
CA MET A 68 32.74 -2.70 -14.93
C MET A 68 32.06 -3.46 -13.80
N GLU A 69 32.77 -4.37 -13.12
CA GLU A 69 32.20 -5.16 -12.02
C GLU A 69 31.89 -4.29 -10.79
N ASN A 70 32.76 -3.31 -10.48
CA ASN A 70 32.56 -2.40 -9.35
C ASN A 70 31.37 -1.44 -9.53
N GLU A 71 31.08 -0.99 -10.76
CA GLU A 71 29.94 -0.10 -11.00
C GLU A 71 28.60 -0.84 -10.88
N MET A 72 28.56 -2.13 -11.21
CA MET A 72 27.35 -2.93 -11.09
C MET A 72 26.90 -3.14 -9.64
N GLU A 73 27.82 -3.22 -8.68
CA GLU A 73 27.49 -3.41 -7.26
C GLU A 73 26.90 -2.15 -6.60
N LYS A 74 27.24 -0.96 -7.11
CA LYS A 74 26.87 0.32 -6.50
C LYS A 74 25.35 0.58 -6.53
N ASN A 75 24.66 0.02 -7.53
CA ASN A 75 23.24 0.26 -7.77
C ASN A 75 22.35 -0.93 -7.35
N GLU A 76 22.88 -1.90 -6.60
CA GLU A 76 22.08 -3.02 -6.10
C GLU A 76 21.26 -2.65 -4.86
N LEU A 77 19.94 -2.78 -4.97
CA LEU A 77 18.99 -2.68 -3.87
C LEU A 77 19.03 -3.98 -3.06
N LYS A 78 19.61 -3.91 -1.86
CA LYS A 78 19.74 -5.05 -0.94
C LYS A 78 18.52 -5.15 -0.04
N CYS A 79 17.98 -6.35 0.14
CA CYS A 79 16.93 -6.59 1.13
C CYS A 79 17.51 -6.45 2.56
N PRO A 80 16.83 -5.75 3.49
CA PRO A 80 17.31 -5.62 4.86
C PRO A 80 17.08 -6.87 5.74
N GLU A 81 16.30 -7.85 5.28
CA GLU A 81 15.96 -9.06 6.05
C GLU A 81 16.56 -10.36 5.48
N CYS A 82 16.99 -10.38 4.22
CA CYS A 82 17.56 -11.58 3.61
C CYS A 82 18.64 -11.26 2.57
N LYS A 83 19.21 -12.29 1.94
CA LYS A 83 20.29 -12.15 0.95
C LYS A 83 19.82 -11.67 -0.44
N TYR A 84 18.53 -11.41 -0.63
CA TYR A 84 17.98 -10.96 -1.91
C TYR A 84 18.55 -9.60 -2.32
N ARG A 85 18.85 -9.46 -3.62
CA ARG A 85 19.33 -8.24 -4.25
C ARG A 85 18.60 -8.03 -5.58
N SER A 86 18.36 -6.77 -5.95
CA SER A 86 17.77 -6.43 -7.25
C SER A 86 18.32 -5.10 -7.75
N ARG A 87 18.42 -4.93 -9.06
CA ARG A 87 18.71 -3.64 -9.71
C ARG A 87 17.45 -2.81 -9.95
N TYR A 88 16.27 -3.41 -9.82
CA TYR A 88 14.99 -2.79 -10.12
C TYR A 88 14.17 -2.57 -8.85
N ILE A 89 13.72 -1.33 -8.63
CA ILE A 89 12.88 -0.96 -7.48
C ILE A 89 11.62 -1.79 -7.42
N CYS A 90 10.95 -2.00 -8.56
CA CYS A 90 9.70 -2.77 -8.62
C CYS A 90 9.90 -4.20 -8.09
N GLY A 91 10.95 -4.89 -8.54
CA GLY A 91 11.29 -6.23 -8.07
C GLY A 91 11.67 -6.26 -6.58
N TRP A 92 12.40 -5.24 -6.09
CA TRP A 92 12.74 -5.13 -4.67
C TRP A 92 11.49 -4.88 -3.79
N ILE A 93 10.58 -4.00 -4.19
CA ILE A 93 9.32 -3.75 -3.47
C ILE A 93 8.43 -5.00 -3.48
N GLU A 94 8.34 -5.69 -4.62
CA GLU A 94 7.57 -6.93 -4.74
C GLU A 94 8.13 -8.03 -3.83
N HIS A 95 9.46 -8.16 -3.78
CA HIS A 95 10.15 -9.06 -2.87
C HIS A 95 9.80 -8.78 -1.40
N LEU A 96 9.89 -7.52 -0.94
CA LEU A 96 9.50 -7.15 0.43
C LEU A 96 8.06 -7.58 0.77
N ARG A 97 7.14 -7.40 -0.18
CA ARG A 97 5.73 -7.74 0.01
C ARG A 97 5.51 -9.25 0.09
N ARG A 98 6.13 -10.02 -0.81
CA ARG A 98 5.91 -11.47 -0.89
C ARG A 98 6.69 -12.26 0.16
N SER A 99 7.96 -11.93 0.36
CA SER A 99 8.85 -12.70 1.22
C SER A 99 8.78 -12.28 2.68
N HIS A 100 8.48 -11.00 2.94
CA HIS A 100 8.56 -10.44 4.30
C HIS A 100 7.24 -9.84 4.79
N SER A 101 6.19 -9.85 3.95
CA SER A 101 4.91 -9.21 4.28
C SER A 101 5.11 -7.77 4.77
N THR A 102 5.96 -7.00 4.11
CA THR A 102 6.27 -5.61 4.48
C THR A 102 6.25 -4.66 3.29
N THR A 103 6.42 -3.36 3.54
CA THR A 103 6.64 -2.31 2.54
C THR A 103 7.91 -1.54 2.88
N PRO A 104 8.45 -0.72 1.94
CA PRO A 104 9.55 0.17 2.26
C PRO A 104 9.23 1.06 3.49
N ALA A 105 8.04 1.64 3.54
CA ALA A 105 7.60 2.46 4.68
C ALA A 105 7.58 1.67 6.01
N LEU A 106 6.99 0.48 6.04
CA LEU A 106 6.93 -0.37 7.24
C LEU A 106 8.30 -0.88 7.69
N ALA A 107 9.18 -1.18 6.73
CA ALA A 107 10.57 -1.54 6.98
C ALA A 107 11.45 -0.33 7.35
N LYS A 108 10.89 0.88 7.36
CA LYS A 108 11.63 2.14 7.53
C LYS A 108 12.78 2.29 6.53
N CYS A 109 12.57 1.77 5.33
CA CYS A 109 13.47 1.87 4.19
C CYS A 109 12.93 2.94 3.25
N LEU A 110 13.73 3.98 3.05
CA LEU A 110 13.47 5.06 2.11
C LEU A 110 14.34 4.86 0.87
N LEU A 111 13.75 5.04 -0.31
CA LEU A 111 14.45 5.07 -1.58
C LEU A 111 14.93 6.50 -1.84
N ARG A 112 16.24 6.72 -1.95
CA ARG A 112 16.82 8.00 -2.35
C ARG A 112 17.37 7.89 -3.76
N CYS A 113 16.81 8.68 -4.67
CA CYS A 113 17.32 8.83 -6.03
C CYS A 113 18.57 9.71 -6.03
N ASP A 114 19.48 9.50 -6.98
CA ASP A 114 20.68 10.33 -7.17
C ASP A 114 20.34 11.81 -7.44
N CYS A 115 19.13 12.11 -7.95
CA CYS A 115 18.65 13.48 -8.08
C CYS A 115 18.30 14.16 -6.73
N GLY A 116 18.43 13.43 -5.61
CA GLY A 116 18.12 13.88 -4.26
C GLY A 116 16.69 13.61 -3.80
N HIS A 117 15.80 13.13 -4.68
CA HIS A 117 14.41 12.85 -4.32
C HIS A 117 14.28 11.62 -3.41
N GLU A 118 13.45 11.75 -2.38
CA GLU A 118 13.18 10.71 -1.38
C GLU A 118 11.76 10.16 -1.52
N SER A 119 11.60 8.84 -1.63
CA SER A 119 10.30 8.20 -1.77
C SER A 119 10.21 6.83 -1.09
N TYR A 120 8.99 6.38 -0.81
CA TYR A 120 8.67 5.02 -0.36
C TYR A 120 8.05 4.14 -1.47
N SER A 121 7.85 4.71 -2.65
CA SER A 121 7.25 4.06 -3.83
C SER A 121 8.16 4.18 -5.06
N ASN A 122 7.85 3.39 -6.09
CA ASN A 122 8.52 3.43 -7.38
C ASN A 122 7.97 4.52 -8.33
N SER A 123 7.13 5.44 -7.87
CA SER A 123 6.53 6.46 -8.75
C SER A 123 7.60 7.36 -9.37
N HIS A 124 8.60 7.78 -8.59
CA HIS A 124 9.66 8.65 -9.07
C HIS A 124 10.52 8.04 -10.19
N SER A 125 10.64 6.70 -10.27
CA SER A 125 11.42 6.07 -11.33
C SER A 125 10.80 6.18 -12.72
N TYR A 126 9.53 6.57 -12.81
CA TYR A 126 8.87 6.81 -14.10
C TYR A 126 9.13 8.23 -14.62
N ASP A 127 9.47 9.16 -13.73
CA ASP A 127 9.58 10.60 -14.05
C ASP A 127 11.05 11.08 -14.10
N CYS A 128 12.01 10.29 -13.60
CA CYS A 128 13.42 10.66 -13.50
C CYS A 128 14.28 9.94 -14.54
N GLU A 129 15.07 10.68 -15.32
CA GLU A 129 15.97 10.11 -16.33
C GLU A 129 17.17 9.34 -15.71
N ILE A 130 17.66 9.79 -14.56
CA ILE A 130 18.85 9.21 -13.90
C ILE A 130 18.50 7.91 -13.17
N SER A 131 17.33 7.85 -12.52
CA SER A 131 16.69 6.67 -11.89
C SER A 131 17.61 5.64 -11.20
N ASN A 132 18.75 6.05 -10.66
CA ASN A 132 19.58 5.25 -9.76
C ASN A 132 19.11 5.50 -8.34
N PHE A 133 18.82 4.43 -7.61
CA PHE A 133 18.27 4.51 -6.26
C PHE A 133 19.15 3.78 -5.25
N THR A 134 19.27 4.38 -4.08
CA THR A 134 19.89 3.78 -2.90
C THR A 134 18.86 3.61 -1.79
N ILE A 135 19.05 2.60 -0.93
CA ILE A 135 18.17 2.37 0.23
C ILE A 135 18.78 3.04 1.46
N ILE A 136 18.00 3.88 2.11
CA ILE A 136 18.33 4.53 3.37
C ILE A 136 17.41 3.97 4.46
N ARG A 137 17.99 3.37 5.51
CA ARG A 137 17.23 2.89 6.65
C ARG A 137 17.05 4.01 7.68
N LYS A 138 15.83 4.51 7.85
CA LYS A 138 15.48 5.52 8.84
C LYS A 138 15.17 4.85 10.19
N GLY A 139 16.24 4.52 10.92
CA GLY A 139 16.18 4.06 12.32
C GLY A 139 16.47 2.57 12.52
N ASN A 140 16.85 2.23 13.77
CA ASN A 140 17.34 0.90 14.15
C ASN A 140 16.24 -0.05 14.66
N GLY A 141 14.97 0.28 14.40
CA GLY A 141 13.85 -0.51 14.89
C GLY A 141 13.67 -1.83 14.14
N THR A 142 12.94 -2.75 14.79
CA THR A 142 12.41 -3.97 14.15
C THR A 142 11.58 -3.58 12.93
N ILE A 143 11.81 -4.29 11.83
CA ILE A 143 11.03 -4.11 10.60
C ILE A 143 9.60 -4.55 10.89
N ARG A 144 8.65 -3.64 10.64
CA ARG A 144 7.25 -3.95 10.85
C ARG A 144 6.72 -4.75 9.68
N ARG A 145 5.76 -5.64 9.95
CA ARG A 145 5.11 -6.51 8.97
C ARG A 145 3.60 -6.27 8.99
N PHE A 146 2.92 -6.59 7.90
CA PHE A 146 1.45 -6.51 7.82
C PHE A 146 0.72 -7.41 8.83
N THR A 147 1.42 -8.40 9.38
CA THR A 147 0.91 -9.29 10.42
C THR A 147 1.05 -8.71 11.82
N ASP A 148 1.76 -7.60 11.99
CA ASP A 148 1.98 -7.02 13.31
C ASP A 148 0.67 -6.42 13.84
N PRO A 149 0.12 -6.95 14.94
CA PRO A 149 -1.15 -6.48 15.49
C PRO A 149 -1.09 -5.02 15.95
N VAL A 150 0.13 -4.49 16.15
CA VAL A 150 0.37 -3.11 16.59
C VAL A 150 0.05 -2.07 15.52
N LEU A 151 -0.03 -2.46 14.23
CA LEU A 151 -0.25 -1.50 13.15
C LEU A 151 -1.71 -1.08 13.00
N THR A 152 -2.64 -1.92 13.40
CA THR A 152 -4.06 -1.68 13.17
C THR A 152 -4.74 -1.43 14.52
N PRO A 153 -5.52 -0.35 14.66
CA PRO A 153 -6.19 -0.07 15.92
C PRO A 153 -7.21 -1.18 16.20
N LYS A 154 -7.21 -1.62 17.45
CA LYS A 154 -8.24 -2.51 17.99
C LYS A 154 -9.60 -1.84 17.91
N CYS A 155 -10.65 -2.62 17.62
CA CYS A 155 -12.02 -2.15 17.69
C CYS A 155 -12.34 -1.62 19.10
N VAL A 156 -13.01 -0.48 19.19
CA VAL A 156 -13.41 0.10 20.49
C VAL A 156 -14.49 -0.72 21.21
N LEU A 157 -15.15 -1.65 20.52
CA LEU A 157 -16.25 -2.47 21.03
C LEU A 157 -15.93 -3.97 21.11
N CYS A 158 -14.80 -4.43 20.55
CA CYS A 158 -14.39 -5.84 20.60
C CYS A 158 -12.87 -6.04 20.39
N GLU A 159 -12.41 -7.30 20.35
CA GLU A 159 -10.99 -7.66 20.20
C GLU A 159 -10.49 -7.74 18.75
N ILE A 160 -11.35 -7.47 17.76
CA ILE A 160 -10.97 -7.53 16.34
C ILE A 160 -10.09 -6.32 15.98
N HIS A 161 -9.09 -6.55 15.12
CA HIS A 161 -8.16 -5.53 14.62
C HIS A 161 -8.32 -5.36 13.09
N PRO A 162 -9.30 -4.57 12.62
CA PRO A 162 -9.55 -4.38 11.20
C PRO A 162 -8.32 -3.84 10.46
N LYS A 163 -7.98 -4.44 9.31
CA LYS A 163 -6.71 -4.17 8.61
C LYS A 163 -6.63 -2.83 7.88
N THR A 164 -7.77 -2.17 7.63
CA THR A 164 -7.85 -0.92 6.88
C THR A 164 -8.88 0.02 7.51
N PRO A 165 -8.80 1.35 7.28
CA PRO A 165 -9.80 2.30 7.77
C PRO A 165 -11.21 1.94 7.31
N HIS A 166 -11.36 1.63 6.01
CA HIS A 166 -12.64 1.18 5.46
C HIS A 166 -13.12 -0.12 6.12
N GLY A 167 -12.22 -1.09 6.30
CA GLY A 167 -12.52 -2.33 7.02
C GLY A 167 -12.97 -2.08 8.45
N TYR A 168 -12.39 -1.09 9.13
CA TYR A 168 -12.75 -0.69 10.49
C TYR A 168 -14.17 -0.12 10.55
N SER A 169 -14.50 0.83 9.67
CA SER A 169 -15.85 1.40 9.58
C SER A 169 -16.90 0.37 9.21
N ARG A 170 -16.58 -0.54 8.28
CA ARG A 170 -17.45 -1.65 7.89
C ARG A 170 -17.68 -2.61 9.05
N HIS A 171 -16.63 -2.95 9.79
CA HIS A 171 -16.72 -3.83 10.96
C HIS A 171 -17.65 -3.25 12.04
N LEU A 172 -17.53 -1.97 12.38
CA LEU A 172 -18.45 -1.30 13.32
C LEU A 172 -19.91 -1.40 12.87
N ARG A 173 -20.17 -1.21 11.58
CA ARG A 173 -21.53 -1.24 11.04
C ARG A 173 -22.15 -2.64 11.10
N ILE A 174 -21.40 -3.65 10.67
CA ILE A 174 -21.91 -5.02 10.53
C ILE A 174 -22.00 -5.72 11.88
N HIS A 175 -21.00 -5.56 12.76
CA HIS A 175 -20.92 -6.34 14.01
C HIS A 175 -21.42 -5.60 15.25
N HIS A 176 -21.55 -4.28 15.18
CA HIS A 176 -21.92 -3.46 16.34
C HIS A 176 -23.05 -2.49 16.05
N GLU A 177 -23.64 -2.54 14.85
CA GLU A 177 -24.70 -1.62 14.40
C GLU A 177 -24.37 -0.14 14.69
N SER A 178 -23.08 0.19 14.60
CA SER A 178 -22.55 1.48 15.05
C SER A 178 -21.66 2.13 13.99
N THR A 179 -21.33 3.40 14.20
CA THR A 179 -20.53 4.20 13.27
C THR A 179 -19.40 4.93 13.99
N LEU A 180 -18.43 5.48 13.25
CA LEU A 180 -17.37 6.31 13.81
C LEU A 180 -17.95 7.50 14.59
N SER A 181 -18.94 8.19 14.00
CA SER A 181 -19.63 9.34 14.62
C SER A 181 -20.37 8.95 15.90
N THR A 182 -21.13 7.84 15.88
CA THR A 182 -21.87 7.35 17.06
C THR A 182 -20.93 7.03 18.22
N ASN A 183 -19.75 6.47 17.93
CA ASN A 183 -18.73 6.16 18.94
C ASN A 183 -17.84 7.37 19.30
N ARG A 184 -18.11 8.57 18.75
CA ARG A 184 -17.29 9.78 18.93
C ARG A 184 -15.80 9.53 18.63
N ILE A 185 -15.52 8.82 17.54
CA ILE A 185 -14.15 8.53 17.08
C ILE A 185 -13.96 8.97 15.63
N PHE A 186 -12.71 9.16 15.25
CA PHE A 186 -12.30 9.32 13.86
C PHE A 186 -11.02 8.52 13.59
N LEU A 187 -10.78 8.23 12.31
CA LEU A 187 -9.58 7.54 11.86
C LEU A 187 -8.64 8.55 11.20
N LEU A 188 -7.34 8.48 11.52
CA LEU A 188 -6.30 9.33 10.93
C LEU A 188 -5.34 8.43 10.14
N CYS A 189 -5.28 8.61 8.82
CA CYS A 189 -4.30 7.91 7.97
C CYS A 189 -2.88 8.40 8.27
N SER A 190 -1.89 7.56 8.03
CA SER A 190 -0.47 7.96 8.09
C SER A 190 -0.10 9.10 7.11
N CYS A 191 -0.88 9.32 6.04
CA CYS A 191 -0.73 10.47 5.15
C CYS A 191 -1.32 11.78 5.70
N GLY A 192 -1.87 11.78 6.93
CA GLY A 192 -2.50 12.94 7.56
C GLY A 192 -3.98 13.15 7.23
N CYS A 193 -4.59 12.33 6.36
CA CYS A 193 -6.01 12.44 6.06
C CYS A 193 -6.87 11.92 7.20
N ARG A 194 -7.92 12.68 7.55
CA ARG A 194 -8.88 12.34 8.60
C ARG A 194 -10.18 11.81 8.01
N PHE A 195 -10.75 10.76 8.62
CA PHE A 195 -12.02 10.18 8.21
C PHE A 195 -13.00 10.08 9.37
N ASN A 196 -14.20 10.60 9.13
CA ASN A 196 -15.38 10.45 9.98
C ASN A 196 -16.50 9.67 9.25
N SER A 197 -16.38 9.43 7.95
CA SER A 197 -17.38 8.75 7.12
C SER A 197 -16.76 7.64 6.26
N ASP A 198 -17.59 6.66 5.88
CA ASP A 198 -17.22 5.56 4.99
C ASP A 198 -16.96 6.03 3.54
N HIS A 199 -17.64 7.10 3.12
CA HIS A 199 -17.49 7.65 1.77
C HIS A 199 -16.12 8.27 1.54
N ASP A 200 -15.63 9.03 2.53
CA ASP A 200 -14.32 9.68 2.46
C ASP A 200 -13.19 8.63 2.44
N GLN A 201 -13.38 7.54 3.19
CA GLN A 201 -12.43 6.42 3.23
C GLN A 201 -12.34 5.72 1.87
N LYS A 202 -13.47 5.40 1.23
CA LYS A 202 -13.45 4.75 -0.10
C LYS A 202 -12.77 5.58 -1.17
N LYS A 203 -12.96 6.90 -1.15
CA LYS A 203 -12.26 7.82 -2.06
C LYS A 203 -10.76 7.84 -1.78
N HIS A 204 -10.39 7.79 -0.51
CA HIS A 204 -9.01 7.86 -0.06
C HIS A 204 -8.22 6.58 -0.33
N ASP A 205 -8.81 5.40 -0.11
CA ASP A 205 -8.14 4.10 -0.28
C ASP A 205 -7.59 3.92 -1.70
N LYS A 206 -8.27 4.49 -2.70
CA LYS A 206 -7.81 4.51 -4.10
C LYS A 206 -6.49 5.26 -4.31
N LYS A 207 -6.18 6.23 -3.44
CA LYS A 207 -4.99 7.09 -3.55
C LYS A 207 -3.87 6.65 -2.61
N CYS A 208 -4.20 6.25 -1.39
CA CYS A 208 -3.20 6.05 -0.32
C CYS A 208 -2.99 4.58 0.06
N SER A 209 -3.67 3.64 -0.57
CA SER A 209 -3.70 2.21 -0.18
C SER A 209 -4.21 1.93 1.25
N GLY A 210 -4.42 2.95 2.09
CA GLY A 210 -5.13 2.88 3.37
C GLY A 210 -4.57 1.88 4.40
N ARG A 211 -3.25 1.66 4.42
CA ARG A 211 -2.68 0.53 5.21
C ARG A 211 -2.30 0.88 6.65
N GLU A 212 -2.04 2.14 6.94
CA GLU A 212 -1.66 2.59 8.28
C GLU A 212 -2.61 3.69 8.73
N PHE A 213 -3.22 3.50 9.89
CA PHE A 213 -4.13 4.49 10.46
C PHE A 213 -4.17 4.36 11.97
N THR A 214 -4.45 5.48 12.63
CA THR A 214 -4.66 5.55 14.07
C THR A 214 -6.11 5.91 14.37
N LEU A 215 -6.58 5.52 15.55
CA LEU A 215 -7.90 5.86 16.05
C LEU A 215 -7.78 6.98 17.07
N HIS A 216 -8.62 8.01 16.93
CA HIS A 216 -8.67 9.15 17.84
C HIS A 216 -10.09 9.33 18.37
N LYS A 217 -10.22 9.58 19.67
CA LYS A 217 -11.49 9.94 20.31
C LYS A 217 -11.71 11.44 20.21
N LEU A 218 -12.96 11.84 20.02
CA LEU A 218 -13.41 13.23 20.13
C LEU A 218 -13.69 13.51 21.61
N ASP A 219 -13.17 14.62 22.12
CA ASP A 219 -13.45 15.07 23.48
C ASP A 219 -14.94 15.39 23.65
N LYS A 220 -15.43 15.29 24.89
CA LYS A 220 -16.78 15.73 25.25
C LYS A 220 -16.73 17.23 25.49
N ASP A 221 -17.27 18.01 24.55
CA ASP A 221 -17.71 19.38 24.79
C ASP A 221 -18.75 19.42 25.93
#